data_AF-A0AAD8AFD5-F1
#
_entry.id   AF-A0AAD8AFD5-F1
#
_cell.length_a   1.000
_cell.length_b   1.000
_cell.length_c   1.000
_cell.angle_alpha   90.00
_cell.angle_beta   90.00
_cell.angle_gamma   90.00
#
_symmetry.space_group_name_H-M   'P 1'
#
loop_
_entity.id
_entity.type
_entity.pdbx_description
1 polymer ?
#
loop_
_entity_poly.entity_id
_entity_poly.type
_entity_poly.pdbx_seq_one_letter_code
_entity_poly.pdbx_strand_id
1 'polypeptide(L)'
;MLMACAVQSDAAKTPGKESVAMEAFARALQTLPTTIADNAGYDSAQLVSELRAAHSQGFNTMGLNMDVGKIGCMKELGNHRIFCCKEASSVICCRGS
;
A
#
# COMPACT_ATOMS: atom_id res chain seq x y z
N MET A 1 1.06 2.49 -0.78
CA MET A 1 0.10 2.31 0.32
C MET A 1 -1.28 2.93 0.06
N LEU A 2 -1.54 3.49 -1.11
CA LEU A 2 -2.84 4.11 -1.44
C LEU A 2 -4.06 3.22 -1.19
N MET A 3 -4.01 1.97 -1.64
CA MET A 3 -5.13 1.04 -1.43
C MET A 3 -5.38 0.74 0.05
N ALA A 4 -4.33 0.64 0.87
CA ALA A 4 -4.50 0.40 2.30
C ALA A 4 -5.14 1.62 3.00
N CYS A 5 -4.75 2.85 2.62
CA CYS A 5 -5.33 4.08 3.18
C CYS A 5 -6.79 4.29 2.72
N ALA A 6 -7.10 3.96 1.46
CA ALA A 6 -8.46 3.98 0.95
C ALA A 6 -9.37 2.98 1.69
N VAL A 7 -8.92 1.72 1.83
CA VAL A 7 -9.66 0.69 2.57
C VAL A 7 -9.84 1.08 4.04
N GLN A 8 -8.84 1.69 4.69
CA GLN A 8 -8.98 2.20 6.07
C GLN A 8 -10.03 3.31 6.17
N SER A 9 -10.06 4.21 5.20
CA SER A 9 -11.05 5.29 5.16
C SER A 9 -12.47 4.76 4.95
N ASP A 10 -12.62 3.70 4.16
CA ASP A 10 -13.92 3.05 3.94
C ASP A 10 -14.33 2.15 5.11
N ALA A 11 -13.36 1.50 5.78
CA ALA A 11 -13.61 0.75 7.01
C ALA A 11 -14.18 1.64 8.13
N ALA A 12 -13.75 2.91 8.21
CA ALA A 12 -14.28 3.89 9.16
C ALA A 12 -15.73 4.32 8.86
N LYS A 13 -16.18 4.21 7.60
CA LYS A 13 -17.54 4.55 7.17
C LYS A 13 -18.52 3.41 7.36
N THR A 14 -18.05 2.16 7.29
CA THR A 14 -18.87 0.96 7.41
C THR A 14 -18.89 0.45 8.86
N PRO A 15 -19.99 0.56 9.62
CA PRO A 15 -20.07 0.00 10.96
C PRO A 15 -20.34 -1.51 10.94
N GLY A 16 -19.75 -2.26 11.87
CA GLY A 16 -20.09 -3.66 12.14
C GLY A 16 -18.93 -4.63 11.98
N LYS A 17 -19.23 -5.92 11.79
CA LYS A 17 -18.22 -6.98 11.64
C LYS A 17 -17.37 -6.81 10.36
N GLU A 18 -17.90 -6.10 9.38
CA GLU A 18 -17.23 -5.82 8.11
C GLU A 18 -16.05 -4.85 8.29
N SER A 19 -16.12 -3.90 9.23
CA SER A 19 -15.01 -2.97 9.49
C SER A 19 -13.75 -3.72 9.91
N VAL A 20 -13.88 -4.72 10.78
CA VAL A 20 -12.77 -5.55 11.26
C VAL A 20 -12.11 -6.33 10.11
N ALA A 21 -12.93 -6.84 9.17
CA ALA A 21 -12.42 -7.54 7.99
C ALA A 21 -11.68 -6.57 7.05
N MET A 22 -12.20 -5.35 6.85
CA MET A 22 -11.55 -4.32 6.04
C MET A 22 -10.24 -3.83 6.69
N GLU A 23 -10.20 -3.68 8.00
CA GLU A 23 -8.98 -3.34 8.74
C GLU A 23 -7.91 -4.43 8.60
N ALA A 24 -8.30 -5.71 8.73
CA ALA A 24 -7.39 -6.84 8.52
C ALA A 24 -6.86 -6.86 7.07
N PHE A 25 -7.71 -6.58 6.09
CA PHE A 25 -7.31 -6.48 4.69
C PHE A 25 -6.33 -5.32 4.45
N ALA A 26 -6.60 -4.15 5.03
CA ALA A 26 -5.71 -3.00 4.94
C ALA A 26 -4.34 -3.30 5.57
N ARG A 27 -4.29 -4.04 6.68
CA ARG A 27 -3.02 -4.51 7.28
C ARG A 27 -2.28 -5.48 6.36
N ALA A 28 -2.97 -6.42 5.72
CA ALA A 28 -2.36 -7.33 4.75
C ALA A 28 -1.78 -6.60 3.52
N LEU A 29 -2.40 -5.50 3.07
CA LEU A 29 -1.82 -4.67 2.01
C LEU A 29 -0.55 -3.92 2.46
N GLN A 30 -0.37 -3.70 3.77
CA GLN A 30 0.81 -3.06 4.33
C GLN A 30 1.95 -4.04 4.59
N THR A 31 1.69 -5.34 4.73
CA THR A 31 2.77 -6.33 4.91
C THR A 31 3.61 -6.52 3.65
N LEU A 32 3.01 -6.35 2.45
CA LEU A 32 3.74 -6.45 1.18
C LEU A 32 5.00 -5.58 1.08
N PRO A 33 4.93 -4.23 1.26
CA PRO A 33 6.13 -3.39 1.24
C PRO A 33 7.09 -3.70 2.38
N THR A 34 6.59 -4.12 3.56
CA THR A 34 7.43 -4.55 4.68
C THR A 34 8.26 -5.77 4.32
N THR A 35 7.65 -6.81 3.76
CA THR A 35 8.33 -8.04 3.36
C THR A 35 9.36 -7.79 2.26
N ILE A 36 9.07 -6.87 1.33
CA ILE A 36 10.03 -6.50 0.29
C ILE A 36 11.25 -5.80 0.90
N ALA A 37 11.04 -4.85 1.82
CA ALA A 37 12.13 -4.14 2.49
C ALA A 37 12.95 -5.08 3.39
N ASP A 38 12.29 -5.99 4.10
CA ASP A 38 12.89 -7.00 4.97
C ASP A 38 13.77 -7.98 4.17
N ASN A 39 13.24 -8.50 3.05
CA ASN A 39 14.00 -9.37 2.13
C ASN A 39 15.20 -8.66 1.49
N ALA A 40 15.12 -7.33 1.33
CA ALA A 40 16.21 -6.51 0.81
C ALA A 40 17.24 -6.11 1.90
N GLY A 41 17.03 -6.50 3.16
CA GLY A 41 17.92 -6.21 4.28
C GLY A 41 17.86 -4.76 4.78
N TYR A 42 16.82 -4.01 4.43
CA TYR A 42 16.61 -2.64 4.89
C TYR A 42 15.70 -2.59 6.13
N ASP A 43 15.76 -1.46 6.85
CA ASP A 43 14.82 -1.19 7.94
C ASP A 43 13.41 -0.98 7.38
N SER A 44 12.63 -2.07 7.41
CA SER A 44 11.26 -2.11 6.93
C SER A 44 10.32 -1.22 7.75
N ALA A 45 10.58 -1.02 9.05
CA ALA A 45 9.75 -0.17 9.90
C ALA A 45 9.92 1.31 9.56
N GLN A 46 11.17 1.76 9.39
CA GLN A 46 11.46 3.14 9.00
C GLN A 46 10.89 3.45 7.60
N LEU A 47 11.16 2.60 6.62
CA LEU A 47 10.71 2.79 5.24
C LEU A 47 9.18 2.79 5.10
N VAL A 48 8.49 1.90 5.83
CA VAL A 48 7.01 1.87 5.81
C VAL A 48 6.43 3.10 6.49
N SER A 49 7.03 3.57 7.59
CA SER A 49 6.59 4.78 8.29
C SER A 49 6.72 6.03 7.39
N GLU A 50 7.88 6.22 6.77
CA GLU A 50 8.12 7.33 5.85
C GLU A 50 7.19 7.25 4.61
N LEU A 51 6.94 6.04 4.08
CA LEU A 51 6.06 5.84 2.93
C LEU A 51 4.61 6.18 3.29
N ARG A 52 4.19 5.87 4.52
CA ARG A 52 2.88 6.24 5.05
C ARG A 52 2.77 7.75 5.21
N ALA A 53 3.79 8.41 5.77
CA ALA A 53 3.81 9.86 5.94
C ALA A 53 3.72 10.59 4.57
N ALA A 54 4.48 10.13 3.58
CA ALA A 54 4.43 10.69 2.22
C ALA A 54 3.06 10.52 1.56
N HIS A 55 2.44 9.34 1.70
CA HIS A 55 1.10 9.08 1.14
C HIS A 55 0.00 9.84 1.91
N SER A 56 0.18 10.07 3.21
CA SER A 56 -0.71 10.91 4.02
C SER A 56 -0.64 12.39 3.65
N GLN A 57 0.50 12.86 3.11
CA GLN A 57 0.68 14.22 2.60
C GLN A 57 0.13 14.42 1.18
N GLY A 58 -0.44 13.36 0.56
CA GLY A 58 -1.02 13.42 -0.78
C GLY A 58 -0.05 13.03 -1.92
N PHE A 59 1.18 12.61 -1.61
CA PHE A 59 2.14 12.17 -2.62
C PHE A 59 1.90 10.73 -3.04
N ASN A 60 0.93 10.53 -3.94
CA ASN A 60 0.50 9.21 -4.42
C ASN A 60 1.52 8.48 -5.30
N THR A 61 2.53 9.19 -5.79
CA THR A 61 3.57 8.66 -6.69
C THR A 61 4.80 8.13 -5.96
N MET A 62 4.85 8.24 -4.63
CA MET A 62 5.99 7.79 -3.85
C MET A 62 6.02 6.27 -3.71
N GLY A 63 7.20 5.67 -3.85
CA GLY A 63 7.42 4.24 -3.69
C GLY A 63 8.77 3.92 -3.11
N LEU A 64 8.98 2.64 -2.81
CA LEU A 64 10.23 2.14 -2.25
C LEU A 64 11.26 1.99 -3.37
N ASN A 65 12.42 2.61 -3.19
CA ASN A 65 13.59 2.41 -4.03
C ASN A 65 14.53 1.43 -3.33
N MET A 66 14.62 0.21 -3.87
CA MET A 66 15.41 -0.88 -3.27
C MET A 66 16.92 -0.73 -3.52
N ASP A 67 17.35 0.06 -4.50
CA ASP A 67 18.79 0.25 -4.76
C ASP A 67 19.44 1.19 -3.74
N VAL A 68 18.67 2.16 -3.25
CA VAL A 68 19.15 3.23 -2.35
C VAL A 68 18.63 3.05 -0.92
N GLY A 69 17.63 2.18 -0.71
CA GLY A 69 16.98 2.00 0.59
C GLY A 69 16.28 3.28 1.06
N LYS A 70 15.66 4.02 0.12
CA LYS A 70 14.95 5.29 0.39
C LYS A 70 13.63 5.33 -0.36
N ILE A 71 12.75 6.24 0.04
CA ILE A 71 11.53 6.51 -0.72
C ILE A 71 11.83 7.52 -1.82
N GLY A 72 11.33 7.23 -3.02
CA GLY A 72 11.49 8.08 -4.19
C GLY A 72 10.22 8.10 -5.04
N CYS A 73 10.17 9.03 -5.99
CA CYS A 73 9.05 9.12 -6.92
C CYS A 73 9.12 7.96 -7.93
N MET A 74 8.14 7.06 -7.90
CA MET A 74 8.05 5.93 -8.85
C MET A 74 7.86 6.38 -10.30
N LYS A 75 7.45 7.63 -10.55
CA LYS A 75 7.35 8.18 -11.92
C LYS A 75 8.70 8.37 -12.58
N GLU A 76 9.69 8.80 -11.81
CA GLU A 76 11.03 9.10 -12.32
C GLU A 76 11.91 7.85 -12.35
N LEU A 77 11.63 6.92 -11.43
CA LEU A 77 12.35 5.65 -11.31
C LEU A 77 11.99 4.60 -12.39
N GLY A 78 11.02 4.87 -13.28
CA GLY A 78 10.62 3.93 -14.34
C GLY A 78 10.02 2.59 -13.85
N ASN A 79 9.90 2.40 -12.54
CA ASN A 79 9.41 1.19 -11.90
C ASN A 79 7.87 1.17 -11.84
N HIS A 80 7.22 1.18 -13.01
CA HIS A 80 5.75 1.20 -13.15
C HIS A 80 5.06 -0.18 -13.00
N ARG A 81 5.78 -1.23 -12.63
CA ARG A 81 5.40 -2.63 -12.89
C ARG A 81 4.05 -3.10 -12.31
N ILE A 82 3.43 -2.35 -11.41
CA ILE A 82 2.25 -2.81 -10.66
C ILE A 82 1.02 -1.88 -10.77
N PHE A 83 1.04 -0.83 -11.63
CA PHE A 83 -0.15 0.02 -11.79
C PHE A 83 -1.31 -0.72 -12.49
N CYS A 84 -1.08 -1.38 -13.64
CA CYS A 84 -2.14 -2.12 -14.36
C CYS A 84 -2.69 -3.34 -13.60
N CYS A 85 -1.83 -4.14 -12.95
CA CYS A 85 -2.30 -5.40 -12.35
C CYS A 85 -3.05 -5.21 -11.02
N LYS A 86 -2.85 -4.08 -10.30
CA LYS A 86 -3.57 -3.81 -9.04
C LYS A 86 -5.02 -3.39 -9.23
N GLU A 87 -5.31 -2.63 -10.30
CA GLU A 87 -6.72 -2.30 -10.62
C GLU A 87 -7.54 -3.57 -10.91
N ALA A 88 -6.92 -4.61 -11.50
CA ALA A 88 -7.58 -5.88 -11.75
C ALA A 88 -7.93 -6.68 -10.47
N SER A 89 -7.08 -6.64 -9.43
CA SER A 89 -7.35 -7.37 -8.18
C SER A 89 -8.49 -6.79 -7.35
N SER A 90 -8.75 -5.48 -7.44
CA SER A 90 -9.83 -4.82 -6.69
C SER A 90 -11.23 -5.13 -7.25
N VAL A 91 -11.35 -5.46 -8.54
CA VAL A 91 -12.65 -5.69 -9.20
C VAL A 91 -13.19 -7.11 -8.98
N ILE A 92 -12.36 -8.05 -8.51
CA ILE A 92 -12.73 -9.46 -8.35
C ILE A 92 -13.59 -9.75 -7.11
N CYS A 93 -13.69 -8.84 -6.13
CA CYS A 93 -14.44 -9.12 -4.89
C CYS A 93 -15.92 -8.65 -4.90
N CYS A 94 -16.38 -7.89 -5.91
CA CYS A 94 -17.76 -7.34 -5.93
C CYS A 94 -18.63 -7.80 -7.11
N ARG A 95 -18.19 -8.74 -7.96
CA ARG A 95 -19.04 -9.38 -9.00
C ARG A 95 -19.36 -10.83 -8.63
N GLY A 96 -19.89 -11.01 -7.43
CA GLY A 96 -20.45 -12.27 -6.94
C GLY A 96 -21.89 -12.07 -6.48
N SER A 97 -22.78 -11.71 -7.40
CA SER A 97 -24.24 -11.82 -7.32
C SER A 97 -24.78 -11.92 -8.73
#